data_AF-A0A6B0UVU3-F1
#
_entry.id   AF-A0A6B0UVU3-F1
#
_cell.length_a   1.000
_cell.length_b   1.000
_cell.length_c   1.000
_cell.angle_alpha   90.00
_cell.angle_beta   90.00
_cell.angle_gamma   90.00
#
_symmetry.space_group_name_H-M   'P 1'
#
loop_
_entity.id
_entity.type
_entity.pdbx_description
1 polymer ?
#
loop_
_entity_poly.entity_id
_entity_poly.type
_entity_poly.pdbx_seq_one_letter_code
_entity_poly.pdbx_strand_id
1 'polypeptide(L)'
;MLLIYHALFCSYFDYCFLVWGTTTKTNVQRLFIMQKRAIRIICNVAYDHSTKSLFKKLDTLKITNYYSYKLLMPYKRSLNNPVSVFNSVSGLESRDSTYSTRHPRNWAAPRSRTTCGDRRLAFTLPRILNNLEAKGISMANTSKREIRDLFE
;
A
#
# COMPACT_ATOMS: atom_id res chain seq x y z
N MET A 1 14.27 20.48 -5.34
CA MET A 1 13.32 20.12 -4.27
C MET A 1 12.92 18.65 -4.31
N LEU A 2 12.37 18.14 -5.42
CA LEU A 2 11.96 16.73 -5.54
C LEU A 2 13.13 15.74 -5.33
N LEU A 3 14.31 16.04 -5.87
CA LEU A 3 15.52 15.23 -5.71
C LEU A 3 15.90 15.02 -4.23
N ILE A 4 15.83 16.07 -3.42
CA ILE A 4 16.18 16.03 -2.00
C ILE A 4 15.20 15.14 -1.24
N TYR A 5 13.90 15.25 -1.53
CA TYR A 5 12.88 14.38 -0.94
C TYR A 5 13.12 12.91 -1.32
N HIS A 6 13.40 12.62 -2.59
CA HIS A 6 13.65 11.25 -3.01
C HIS A 6 14.94 10.66 -2.40
N ALA A 7 16.01 11.45 -2.35
CA ALA A 7 17.30 11.02 -1.83
C ALA A 7 17.28 10.77 -0.31
N LEU A 8 16.57 11.61 0.46
CA LEU A 8 16.60 11.57 1.93
C LEU A 8 15.39 10.91 2.59
N PHE A 9 14.22 10.88 1.93
CA PHE A 9 13.00 10.34 2.54
C PHE A 9 12.50 9.12 1.79
N CYS A 10 12.38 9.17 0.46
CA CYS A 10 11.92 8.00 -0.28
C CYS A 10 12.85 6.81 -0.10
N SER A 11 14.17 6.99 -0.21
CA SER A 11 15.17 5.93 -0.02
C SER A 11 14.97 5.14 1.28
N TYR A 12 14.78 5.84 2.41
CA TYR A 12 14.56 5.20 3.71
C TYR A 12 13.18 4.53 3.81
N PHE A 13 12.13 5.18 3.30
CA PHE A 13 10.80 4.57 3.29
C PHE A 13 10.73 3.34 2.39
N ASP A 14 11.41 3.37 1.26
CA ASP A 14 11.57 2.28 0.31
C ASP A 14 12.33 1.11 0.92
N TYR A 15 13.45 1.37 1.62
CA TYR A 15 14.24 0.32 2.23
C TYR A 15 13.48 -0.41 3.35
N CYS A 16 12.86 0.35 4.28
CA CYS A 16 12.22 -0.21 5.46
C CYS A 16 10.71 -0.52 5.28
N PHE A 17 10.16 -0.48 4.07
CA PHE A 17 8.71 -0.55 3.84
C PHE A 17 8.04 -1.79 4.43
N LEU A 18 8.72 -2.94 4.39
CA LEU A 18 8.21 -4.18 4.95
C LEU A 18 8.17 -4.13 6.49
N VAL A 19 9.16 -3.49 7.10
CA VAL A 19 9.26 -3.33 8.55
C VAL A 19 8.17 -2.37 9.01
N TRP A 20 8.17 -1.13 8.55
CA TRP A 20 7.22 -0.13 9.06
C TRP A 20 5.78 -0.39 8.63
N GLY A 21 5.55 -0.98 7.46
CA GLY A 21 4.22 -1.28 6.94
C GLY A 21 3.45 -2.35 7.74
N THR A 22 4.17 -3.21 8.47
CA THR A 22 3.61 -4.24 9.35
C THR A 22 3.55 -3.82 10.82
N THR A 23 3.89 -2.56 11.13
CA THR A 23 3.87 -2.05 12.51
C THR A 23 2.46 -1.69 12.99
N THR A 24 2.38 -1.19 14.22
CA THR A 24 1.15 -0.64 14.79
C THR A 24 0.74 0.67 14.11
N LYS A 25 -0.55 0.97 14.14
CA LYS A 25 -1.09 2.25 13.63
C LYS A 25 -0.43 3.47 14.28
N THR A 26 -0.02 3.35 15.55
CA THR A 26 0.69 4.42 16.29
C THR A 26 2.04 4.75 15.65
N ASN A 27 2.80 3.73 15.24
CA ASN A 27 4.10 3.93 14.60
C ASN A 27 3.94 4.50 13.19
N VAL A 28 2.98 4.00 12.41
CA VAL A 28 2.66 4.56 11.09
C VAL A 28 2.24 6.02 11.20
N GLN A 29 1.45 6.39 12.21
CA GLN A 29 1.06 7.78 12.45
C GLN A 29 2.26 8.66 12.77
N ARG A 30 3.21 8.17 13.58
CA ARG A 30 4.47 8.88 13.88
C ARG A 30 5.27 9.14 12.60
N LEU A 31 5.38 8.13 11.73
CA LEU A 31 6.05 8.27 10.44
C LEU A 31 5.32 9.26 9.52
N PHE A 32 3.98 9.27 9.53
CA PHE A 32 3.19 10.23 8.76
C PHE A 32 3.42 11.68 9.23
N ILE A 33 3.53 11.88 10.54
CA ILE A 33 3.87 13.20 11.12
C ILE A 33 5.28 13.62 10.69
N MET A 34 6.25 12.70 10.71
CA MET A 34 7.61 12.97 10.23
C MET A 34 7.64 13.32 8.74
N GLN A 35 6.91 12.57 7.91
CA GLN A 35 6.77 12.85 6.47
C GLN A 35 6.21 14.26 6.22
N LYS A 36 5.16 14.66 6.95
CA LYS A 36 4.61 16.02 6.86
C LYS A 36 5.62 17.10 7.25
N ARG A 37 6.37 16.89 8.33
CA ARG A 37 7.42 17.85 8.76
C ARG A 37 8.50 17.99 7.70
N ALA A 38 8.97 16.87 7.15
CA ALA A 38 9.97 16.85 6.08
C ALA A 38 9.53 17.64 4.85
N ILE A 39 8.30 17.40 4.38
CA ILE A 39 7.74 18.10 3.22
C ILE A 39 7.66 19.61 3.47
N ARG A 40 7.26 20.03 4.68
CA ARG A 40 7.21 21.46 5.03
C ARG A 40 8.58 22.12 5.00
N ILE A 41 9.59 21.44 5.54
CA ILE A 41 10.99 21.92 5.53
C ILE A 41 11.49 22.06 4.09
N ILE A 42 11.29 21.04 3.26
CA ILE A 42 11.74 21.04 1.86
C ILE A 42 11.02 22.12 1.04
N CYS A 43 9.74 22.38 1.31
CA CYS A 43 8.97 23.42 0.64
C CYS A 43 9.15 24.81 1.28
N ASN A 44 9.92 24.92 2.37
CA ASN A 44 10.11 26.14 3.15
C ASN A 44 8.79 26.85 3.51
N VAL A 45 7.82 26.10 4.01
CA VAL A 45 6.52 26.64 4.46
C VAL A 45 6.38 26.62 5.98
N ALA A 46 5.49 27.45 6.49
CA ALA A 46 5.16 27.52 7.92
C ALA A 46 4.66 26.18 8.48
N TYR A 47 4.79 26.00 9.79
CA TYR A 47 4.52 24.74 10.48
C TYR A 47 3.04 24.33 10.44
N ASP A 48 2.15 25.31 10.37
CA ASP A 48 0.69 25.23 10.34
C ASP A 48 0.14 25.06 8.91
N HIS A 49 0.96 25.32 7.89
CA HIS A 49 0.54 25.20 6.50
C HIS A 49 0.04 23.78 6.18
N SER A 50 -1.07 23.73 5.43
CA SER A 50 -1.69 22.49 4.99
C SER A 50 -0.73 21.69 4.11
N THR A 51 -0.55 20.41 4.43
CA THR A 51 0.33 19.53 3.66
C THR A 51 -0.36 18.91 2.44
N LYS A 52 -1.69 18.99 2.34
CA LYS A 52 -2.46 18.35 1.25
C LYS A 52 -2.03 18.89 -0.13
N SER A 53 -1.88 20.21 -0.25
CA SER A 53 -1.40 20.85 -1.48
C SER A 53 0.06 20.50 -1.79
N LEU A 54 0.89 20.34 -0.76
CA LEU A 54 2.30 20.00 -0.91
C LEU A 54 2.51 18.57 -1.40
N PHE A 55 1.73 17.61 -0.90
CA PHE A 55 1.75 16.22 -1.39
C PHE A 55 1.43 16.16 -2.88
N LYS A 56 0.42 16.91 -3.34
CA LYS A 56 0.07 17.03 -4.76
C LYS A 56 1.16 17.72 -5.58
N LYS A 57 1.76 18.81 -5.05
CA LYS A 57 2.85 19.53 -5.71
C LYS A 57 4.12 18.69 -5.87
N LEU A 58 4.40 17.83 -4.91
CA LEU A 58 5.55 16.93 -4.94
C LEU A 58 5.25 15.59 -5.63
N ASP A 59 4.01 15.32 -6.04
CA ASP A 59 3.59 14.01 -6.56
C ASP A 59 4.01 12.88 -5.59
N THR A 60 3.66 13.01 -4.31
CA THR A 60 4.10 12.05 -3.28
C THR A 60 2.92 11.41 -2.57
N LEU A 61 2.97 10.08 -2.44
CA LEU A 61 1.96 9.33 -1.70
C LEU A 61 2.15 9.49 -0.19
N LYS A 62 1.03 9.54 0.53
CA LYS A 62 1.01 9.49 1.99
C LYS A 62 1.49 8.11 2.45
N ILE A 63 2.28 8.06 3.51
CA ILE A 63 2.84 6.80 4.01
C ILE A 63 1.77 5.74 4.35
N THR A 64 0.58 6.19 4.75
CA THR A 64 -0.58 5.32 5.03
C THR A 64 -0.99 4.49 3.82
N ASN A 65 -0.88 5.09 2.62
CA ASN A 65 -1.29 4.47 1.36
C ASN A 65 -0.09 3.83 0.64
N TYR A 66 1.11 4.32 0.93
CA TYR A 66 2.35 3.88 0.32
C TYR A 66 2.62 2.38 0.51
N TYR A 67 2.33 1.83 1.69
CA TYR A 67 2.50 0.39 1.94
C TYR A 67 1.62 -0.46 1.02
N SER A 68 0.32 -0.13 0.93
CA SER A 68 -0.62 -0.83 0.05
C SER A 68 -0.18 -0.73 -1.41
N TYR A 69 0.22 0.45 -1.87
CA TYR A 69 0.75 0.65 -3.22
C TYR A 69 2.00 -0.22 -3.49
N LYS A 70 2.95 -0.24 -2.55
CA LYS A 70 4.18 -1.04 -2.67
C LYS A 70 3.94 -2.54 -2.64
N LEU A 71 2.91 -3.01 -1.92
CA LEU A 71 2.50 -4.41 -1.93
C LEU A 71 1.81 -4.83 -3.24
N LEU A 72 1.04 -3.94 -3.85
CA LEU A 72 0.32 -4.23 -5.09
C LEU A 72 1.25 -4.32 -6.31
N MET A 73 2.38 -3.61 -6.28
CA MET A 73 3.35 -3.62 -7.37
C MET A 73 3.99 -5.01 -7.65
N PRO A 74 4.53 -5.75 -6.66
CA PRO A 74 5.02 -7.11 -6.87
C PRO A 74 3.89 -8.09 -7.20
N TYR A 75 2.70 -7.93 -6.62
CA TYR A 75 1.53 -8.73 -7.00
C TYR A 75 1.16 -8.55 -8.48
N LYS A 76 1.13 -7.31 -8.97
CA LYS A 76 0.88 -7.05 -10.40
C LYS A 76 1.95 -7.70 -11.29
N ARG A 77 3.21 -7.72 -10.84
CA ARG A 77 4.28 -8.42 -11.57
C ARG A 77 4.08 -9.93 -11.53
N SER A 78 3.59 -10.50 -10.43
CA SER A 78 3.35 -11.94 -10.33
C SER A 78 2.18 -12.42 -11.20
N LEU A 79 1.22 -11.54 -11.52
CA LEU A 79 0.18 -11.83 -12.51
C LEU A 79 0.77 -12.10 -13.91
N ASN A 80 1.81 -11.37 -14.30
CA ASN A 80 2.48 -11.55 -15.59
C ASN A 80 3.56 -12.65 -15.56
N ASN A 81 4.03 -13.04 -14.36
CA ASN A 81 5.03 -14.08 -14.18
C ASN A 81 4.68 -14.98 -12.98
N PRO A 82 4.01 -16.12 -13.22
CA PRO A 82 3.43 -16.95 -12.15
C PRO A 82 4.47 -17.72 -11.33
N VAL A 83 5.73 -17.82 -11.79
CA VAL A 83 6.83 -18.56 -11.13
C VAL A 83 7.50 -17.73 -10.02
N SER A 84 6.90 -16.62 -9.62
CA SER A 84 7.50 -15.73 -8.63
C SER A 84 7.39 -16.29 -7.20
N VAL A 85 8.47 -16.15 -6.42
CA VAL A 85 8.54 -16.39 -4.96
C VAL A 85 7.41 -15.66 -4.20
N PHE A 86 6.86 -14.60 -4.79
CA PHE A 86 5.74 -13.86 -4.22
C PHE A 86 4.48 -14.72 -4.06
N ASN A 87 4.19 -15.61 -5.01
CA ASN A 87 2.99 -16.45 -4.94
C ASN A 87 3.08 -17.48 -3.81
N SER A 88 4.26 -18.07 -3.57
CA SER A 88 4.47 -18.98 -2.45
C SER A 88 4.42 -18.29 -1.09
N VAL A 89 4.97 -17.08 -0.98
CA VAL A 89 4.96 -16.31 0.28
C VAL A 89 3.60 -15.69 0.59
N SER A 90 2.83 -15.33 -0.44
CA SER A 90 1.51 -14.71 -0.26
C SER A 90 0.43 -15.71 0.14
N GLY A 91 0.56 -17.00 -0.21
CA GLY A 91 -0.48 -18.01 0.11
C GLY A 91 -1.87 -17.59 -0.37
N LEU A 92 -1.92 -16.88 -1.51
CA LEU A 92 -3.13 -16.29 -2.03
C LEU A 92 -3.97 -17.36 -2.75
N GLU A 93 -5.14 -17.65 -2.22
CA GLU A 93 -6.07 -18.62 -2.81
C GLU A 93 -7.33 -17.91 -3.35
N SER A 94 -7.69 -18.25 -4.60
CA SER A 94 -8.98 -17.88 -5.16
C SER A 94 -10.07 -18.60 -4.38
N ARG A 95 -11.12 -17.88 -4.00
CA ARG A 95 -12.27 -18.46 -3.34
C ARG A 95 -13.27 -18.92 -4.39
N ASP A 96 -13.24 -20.20 -4.70
CA ASP A 96 -14.24 -20.81 -5.56
C ASP A 96 -15.52 -21.05 -4.75
N SER A 97 -16.45 -20.09 -4.79
CA SER A 97 -17.76 -20.27 -4.17
C SER A 97 -18.64 -21.08 -5.11
N THR A 98 -19.05 -22.28 -4.68
CA THR A 98 -20.02 -23.13 -5.39
C THR A 98 -21.42 -22.47 -5.47
N TYR A 99 -21.68 -21.46 -4.64
CA TYR A 99 -22.97 -20.76 -4.56
C TYR A 99 -22.80 -19.25 -4.80
N SER A 100 -23.74 -18.65 -5.54
CA SER A 100 -23.75 -17.21 -5.82
C SER A 100 -24.18 -16.40 -4.60
N THR A 101 -23.21 -15.88 -3.85
CA THR A 101 -23.48 -14.93 -2.77
C THR A 101 -23.56 -13.50 -3.33
N ARG A 102 -24.42 -12.64 -2.75
CA ARG A 102 -24.62 -11.24 -3.19
C ARG A 102 -23.33 -10.40 -3.28
N HIS A 103 -22.31 -10.74 -2.50
CA HIS A 103 -21.00 -10.09 -2.53
C HIS A 103 -19.91 -11.17 -2.49
N PRO A 104 -19.58 -11.80 -3.63
CA PRO A 104 -18.52 -12.79 -3.67
C PRO A 104 -17.20 -12.07 -3.34
N ARG A 105 -16.43 -12.64 -2.41
CA ARG A 105 -15.03 -12.25 -2.21
C ARG A 105 -14.20 -13.17 -3.08
N ASN A 106 -13.50 -12.65 -4.07
CA ASN A 106 -12.73 -13.51 -4.96
C ASN A 106 -11.49 -14.08 -4.27
N TRP A 107 -10.99 -13.43 -3.22
CA TRP A 107 -9.82 -13.90 -2.49
C TRP A 107 -10.19 -14.38 -1.09
N ALA A 108 -9.76 -15.59 -0.74
CA ALA A 108 -9.91 -16.13 0.59
C ALA A 108 -9.00 -15.35 1.57
N ALA A 109 -9.61 -14.56 2.46
CA ALA A 109 -8.88 -13.84 3.50
C ALA A 109 -8.88 -14.67 4.79
N PRO A 110 -7.74 -15.26 5.20
CA PRO A 110 -7.67 -16.04 6.42
C PRO A 110 -7.90 -15.14 7.66
N ARG A 111 -8.33 -15.74 8.77
CA ARG A 111 -8.49 -15.04 10.07
C ARG A 111 -7.31 -15.38 10.96
N SER A 112 -6.62 -14.35 11.47
CA SER A 112 -5.57 -14.60 12.46
C SER A 112 -6.13 -14.50 13.88
N ARG A 113 -5.55 -15.29 14.79
CA ARG A 113 -5.83 -15.19 16.24
C ARG A 113 -5.09 -14.01 16.88
N THR A 114 -4.03 -13.51 16.25
CA THR A 114 -3.16 -12.47 16.78
C THR A 114 -3.11 -11.26 15.87
N THR A 115 -2.94 -10.08 16.46
CA THR A 115 -2.85 -8.81 15.73
C THR A 115 -1.59 -8.73 14.85
N CYS A 116 -0.52 -9.46 15.19
CA CYS A 116 0.68 -9.55 14.36
C CYS A 116 0.47 -10.46 13.14
N GLY A 117 -0.27 -11.57 13.30
CA GLY A 117 -0.58 -12.47 12.20
C GLY A 117 -1.45 -11.80 11.14
N ASP A 118 -2.39 -10.97 11.59
CA ASP A 118 -3.26 -10.15 10.73
C ASP A 118 -2.51 -9.15 9.83
N ARG A 119 -1.24 -8.83 10.15
CA ARG A 119 -0.39 -7.92 9.37
C ARG A 119 0.54 -8.63 8.40
N ARG A 120 0.60 -9.96 8.42
CA ARG A 120 1.40 -10.75 7.48
C ARG A 120 0.84 -10.58 6.07
N LEU A 121 1.71 -10.71 5.08
CA LEU A 121 1.36 -10.60 3.66
C LEU A 121 0.14 -11.45 3.29
N ALA A 122 0.12 -12.71 3.74
CA ALA A 122 -0.97 -13.65 3.46
C ALA A 122 -2.34 -13.23 3.99
N PHE A 123 -2.40 -12.34 4.98
CA PHE A 123 -3.65 -11.83 5.54
C PHE A 123 -3.98 -10.43 5.01
N THR A 124 -2.97 -9.58 4.81
CA THR A 124 -3.15 -8.19 4.34
C THR A 124 -3.44 -8.12 2.85
N LEU A 125 -2.75 -8.91 2.02
CA LEU A 125 -2.91 -8.88 0.57
C LEU A 125 -4.33 -9.26 0.11
N PRO A 126 -4.93 -10.40 0.54
CA PRO A 126 -6.31 -10.72 0.17
C PRO A 126 -7.32 -9.65 0.60
N ARG A 127 -7.09 -9.00 1.75
CA ARG A 127 -7.95 -7.90 2.24
C ARG A 127 -7.86 -6.68 1.32
N ILE A 128 -6.66 -6.29 0.90
CA ILE A 128 -6.47 -5.17 -0.03
C ILE A 128 -7.13 -5.49 -1.38
N LEU A 129 -6.91 -6.68 -1.93
CA LEU A 129 -7.48 -7.09 -3.21
C LEU A 129 -9.01 -7.12 -3.18
N ASN A 130 -9.61 -7.72 -2.15
CA ASN A 130 -11.06 -7.71 -1.98
C ASN A 130 -11.63 -6.29 -1.87
N ASN A 131 -10.93 -5.36 -1.21
CA ASN A 131 -11.36 -3.96 -1.13
C ASN A 131 -11.25 -3.23 -2.48
N LEU A 132 -10.28 -3.57 -3.32
CA LEU A 132 -10.13 -3.00 -4.66
C LEU A 132 -11.20 -3.53 -5.62
N GLU A 133 -11.48 -4.81 -5.51
CA GLU A 133 -12.53 -5.45 -6.30
C GLU A 133 -13.93 -4.96 -5.92
N ALA A 134 -14.19 -4.73 -4.63
CA ALA A 134 -15.43 -4.07 -4.20
C ALA A 134 -15.61 -2.67 -4.79
N LYS A 135 -14.52 -2.02 -5.24
CA LYS A 135 -14.54 -0.75 -5.98
C LYS A 135 -14.61 -0.93 -7.50
N GLY A 136 -14.69 -2.16 -8.00
CA GLY A 136 -14.74 -2.48 -9.44
C GLY A 136 -13.38 -2.46 -10.14
N ILE A 137 -12.27 -2.48 -9.40
CA ILE A 137 -10.94 -2.29 -9.98
C ILE A 137 -10.23 -3.63 -10.12
N SER A 138 -10.07 -4.10 -11.36
CA SER A 138 -9.29 -5.31 -11.66
C SER A 138 -7.80 -4.98 -11.81
N MET A 139 -6.96 -5.67 -11.03
CA MET A 139 -5.51 -5.47 -11.04
C MET A 139 -4.83 -5.95 -12.33
N ALA A 140 -5.47 -6.82 -13.11
CA ALA A 140 -4.94 -7.29 -14.40
C ALA A 140 -4.95 -6.18 -15.46
N ASN A 141 -6.01 -5.37 -15.49
CA ASN A 141 -6.25 -4.41 -16.58
C ASN A 141 -5.74 -3.00 -16.27
N THR A 142 -5.48 -2.68 -15.00
CA THR A 142 -5.08 -1.33 -14.59
C THR A 142 -3.65 -0.98 -15.03
N SER A 143 -3.36 0.29 -15.30
CA SER A 143 -1.96 0.74 -15.45
C SER A 143 -1.29 0.99 -14.09
N LYS A 144 0.05 1.05 -14.07
CA LYS A 144 0.81 1.43 -12.85
C LYS A 144 0.43 2.83 -12.35
N ARG A 145 0.06 3.74 -13.26
CA ARG A 145 -0.35 5.11 -12.95
C ARG A 145 -1.72 5.12 -12.31
N GLU A 146 -2.69 4.42 -12.88
CA GLU A 146 -4.04 4.29 -12.27
C GLU A 146 -3.97 3.72 -10.86
N ILE A 147 -3.12 2.72 -10.62
CA ILE A 147 -2.94 2.17 -9.26
C ILE A 147 -2.44 3.25 -8.30
N ARG A 148 -1.56 4.15 -8.76
CA ARG A 148 -1.05 5.26 -7.94
C ARG A 148 -2.15 6.26 -7.63
N ASP A 149 -2.98 6.61 -8.62
CA ASP A 149 -4.05 7.61 -8.49
C ASP A 149 -5.11 7.19 -7.45
N LEU A 150 -5.32 5.88 -7.25
CA LEU A 150 -6.20 5.35 -6.20
C LEU A 150 -5.74 5.68 -4.77
N PHE A 151 -4.49 6.07 -4.61
CA PHE A 151 -3.83 6.25 -3.33
C PHE A 151 -3.40 7.70 -3.06
N GLU A 152 -3.68 8.66 -3.95
CA GLU A 152 -3.38 10.10 -3.74
C GLU A 152 -4.29 10.79 -2.71
#